data_AF-A0A957AS14-F1
#
_entry.id   AF-A0A957AS14-F1
#
_cell.length_a   1.000
_cell.length_b   1.000
_cell.length_c   1.000
_cell.angle_alpha   90.00
_cell.angle_beta   90.00
_cell.angle_gamma   90.00
#
_symmetry.space_group_name_H-M   'P 1'
#
loop_
_entity.id
_entity.type
_entity.pdbx_description
1 polymer ?
#
loop_
_entity_poly.entity_id
_entity_poly.type
_entity_poly.pdbx_seq_one_letter_code
_entity_poly.pdbx_strand_id
1 'polypeptide(L)'
;RIFEQRSQRRIRVGRARLSGLDTNEKVAELARMLDEEGYLAEAEQSSPNTWTIHLFNCALLDIAHRFRQACSSELELVRTLLPEAEVQRVHYMMNGDASCTYRITLR
;
A
#
# COMPACT_ATOMS: atom_id res chain seq x y z
N ARG A 1 -3.74 -7.93 18.30
CA ARG A 1 -5.08 -7.32 18.06
C ARG A 1 -5.00 -5.87 17.59
N ILE A 2 -4.15 -5.00 18.13
CA ILE A 2 -4.15 -3.57 17.76
C ILE A 2 -3.82 -3.30 16.27
N PHE A 3 -2.81 -3.95 15.69
CA PHE A 3 -2.45 -3.75 14.27
C PHE A 3 -3.55 -4.21 13.31
N GLU A 4 -4.18 -5.33 13.63
CA GLU A 4 -5.34 -5.84 12.89
C GLU A 4 -6.53 -4.88 12.97
N GLN A 5 -6.87 -4.38 14.15
CA GLN A 5 -7.95 -3.40 14.33
C GLN A 5 -7.67 -2.10 13.55
N ARG A 6 -6.44 -1.61 13.58
CA ARG A 6 -6.01 -0.46 12.78
C ARG A 6 -6.15 -0.75 11.28
N SER A 7 -5.66 -1.90 10.83
CA SER A 7 -5.76 -2.32 9.43
C SER A 7 -7.23 -2.40 8.99
N GLN A 8 -8.11 -3.03 9.77
CA GLN A 8 -9.54 -3.11 9.49
C GLN A 8 -10.23 -1.74 9.38
N ARG A 9 -9.84 -0.77 10.22
CA ARG A 9 -10.35 0.60 10.09
C ARG A 9 -9.94 1.23 8.75
N ARG A 10 -8.67 1.05 8.35
CA ARG A 10 -8.16 1.56 7.08
C ARG A 10 -8.75 0.84 5.88
N ILE A 11 -8.95 -0.48 5.94
CA ILE A 11 -9.67 -1.24 4.91
C ILE A 11 -11.07 -0.66 4.68
N ARG A 12 -11.83 -0.35 5.74
CA ARG A 12 -13.18 0.22 5.58
C ARG A 12 -13.14 1.59 4.89
N VAL A 13 -12.22 2.47 5.29
CA VAL A 13 -12.06 3.80 4.67
C VAL A 13 -11.63 3.65 3.21
N GLY A 14 -10.62 2.81 2.94
CA GLY A 14 -10.13 2.54 1.59
C GLY A 14 -11.23 1.98 0.69
N ARG A 15 -11.98 0.97 1.13
CA ARG A 15 -13.10 0.42 0.35
C ARG A 15 -14.15 1.46 -0.03
N ALA A 16 -14.46 2.40 0.87
CA ALA A 16 -15.39 3.48 0.58
C ALA A 16 -14.83 4.43 -0.49
N ARG A 17 -13.55 4.80 -0.41
CA ARG A 17 -12.87 5.67 -1.40
C ARG A 17 -12.74 5.02 -2.78
N LEU A 18 -12.50 3.71 -2.80
CA LEU A 18 -12.26 2.93 -4.01
C LEU A 18 -13.55 2.43 -4.68
N SER A 19 -14.71 2.66 -4.08
CA SER A 19 -15.99 2.18 -4.58
C SER A 19 -16.37 2.88 -5.89
N GLY A 20 -16.67 2.09 -6.93
CA GLY A 20 -17.12 2.59 -8.24
C GLY A 20 -15.98 2.98 -9.19
N LEU A 21 -14.73 2.97 -8.72
CA LEU A 21 -13.53 3.18 -9.54
C LEU A 21 -13.16 1.91 -10.30
N ASP A 22 -12.59 2.07 -11.50
CA ASP A 22 -11.92 0.99 -12.20
C ASP A 22 -10.59 0.59 -11.53
N THR A 23 -9.97 -0.51 -11.96
CA THR A 23 -8.76 -1.01 -11.29
C THR A 23 -7.56 -0.06 -11.39
N ASN A 24 -7.41 0.68 -12.49
CA ASN A 24 -6.34 1.67 -12.63
C ASN A 24 -6.57 2.87 -11.72
N GLU A 25 -7.80 3.38 -11.71
CA GLU A 25 -8.22 4.47 -10.83
C GLU A 25 -8.05 4.08 -9.36
N LYS A 26 -8.35 2.82 -9.00
CA LYS A 26 -8.14 2.32 -7.64
C LYS A 26 -6.67 2.35 -7.22
N VAL A 27 -5.74 2.03 -8.12
CA VAL A 27 -4.30 2.08 -7.82
C VAL A 27 -3.85 3.50 -7.55
N ALA A 28 -4.25 4.45 -8.40
CA ALA A 28 -3.93 5.87 -8.24
C ALA A 28 -4.54 6.45 -6.94
N GLU A 29 -5.82 6.14 -6.67
CA GLU A 29 -6.51 6.59 -5.46
C GLU A 29 -5.93 5.97 -4.18
N LEU A 30 -5.48 4.70 -4.25
CA LEU A 30 -4.79 4.05 -3.14
C LEU A 30 -3.45 4.75 -2.82
N ALA A 31 -2.67 5.11 -3.84
CA ALA A 31 -1.43 5.87 -3.63
C ALA A 31 -1.73 7.23 -2.99
N ARG A 32 -2.75 7.96 -3.47
CA ARG A 32 -3.17 9.22 -2.84
C ARG A 32 -3.59 9.06 -1.38
N MET A 33 -4.33 8.00 -1.06
CA MET A 33 -4.70 7.68 0.33
C MET A 33 -3.46 7.45 1.21
N LEU A 34 -2.46 6.73 0.70
CA LEU A 34 -1.22 6.48 1.44
C LEU A 34 -0.38 7.76 1.59
N ASP A 35 -0.38 8.63 0.58
CA ASP A 35 0.32 9.91 0.63
C ASP A 35 -0.25 10.81 1.75
N GLU A 36 -1.58 10.93 1.81
CA GLU A 36 -2.31 11.67 2.85
C GLU A 36 -2.04 11.12 4.27
N GLU A 37 -1.71 9.84 4.39
CA GLU A 37 -1.35 9.19 5.65
C GLU A 37 0.13 9.35 6.00
N GLY A 38 0.90 10.08 5.19
CA GLY A 38 2.28 10.45 5.45
C GLY A 38 3.32 9.46 4.90
N TYR A 39 2.93 8.56 4.00
CA TYR A 39 3.89 7.64 3.36
C TYR A 39 4.68 8.27 2.21
N LEU A 40 4.38 9.53 1.85
CA LEU A 40 4.97 10.23 0.69
C LEU A 40 4.89 9.34 -0.55
N ALA A 41 3.66 9.08 -0.98
CA ALA A 41 3.34 7.98 -1.86
C ALA A 41 3.10 8.46 -3.30
N GLU A 42 3.72 7.78 -4.26
CA GLU A 42 3.56 8.07 -5.68
C GLU A 42 3.22 6.78 -6.44
N ALA A 43 2.33 6.88 -7.43
CA ALA A 43 2.01 5.79 -8.35
C ALA A 43 2.51 6.10 -9.76
N GLU A 44 3.22 5.15 -10.36
CA GLU A 44 3.68 5.20 -11.73
C GLU A 44 3.10 4.01 -12.52
N GLN A 45 2.51 4.29 -13.68
CA GLN A 45 2.06 3.25 -14.59
C GLN A 45 3.18 2.91 -15.58
N SER A 46 3.80 1.74 -15.42
CA SER A 46 4.86 1.28 -16.32
C SER A 46 4.32 0.59 -17.58
N SER A 47 3.09 0.08 -17.54
CA SER A 47 2.37 -0.49 -18.69
C SER A 47 0.86 -0.48 -18.43
N PRO A 48 0.00 -0.76 -19.44
CA PRO A 48 -1.46 -0.78 -19.25
C PRO A 48 -1.93 -1.63 -18.05
N ASN A 49 -1.21 -2.72 -17.74
CA ASN A 49 -1.57 -3.64 -16.66
C ASN A 49 -0.52 -3.69 -15.55
N THR A 50 0.42 -2.74 -15.49
CA THR A 50 1.49 -2.75 -14.49
C THR A 50 1.70 -1.38 -13.90
N TRP A 51 1.62 -1.33 -12.58
CA TRP A 51 1.86 -0.14 -11.78
C TRP A 51 2.95 -0.39 -10.75
N THR A 52 3.56 0.70 -10.33
CA THR A 52 4.46 0.74 -9.19
C THR A 52 3.97 1.81 -8.23
N ILE A 53 3.78 1.46 -6.96
CA ILE A 53 3.58 2.44 -5.87
C ILE A 53 4.86 2.53 -5.07
N HIS A 54 5.44 3.72 -5.03
CA HIS A 54 6.57 4.08 -4.18
C HIS A 54 6.06 4.72 -2.89
N LEU A 55 6.60 4.30 -1.75
CA LEU A 55 6.42 4.95 -0.46
C LEU A 55 7.78 5.44 0.01
N PHE A 56 8.05 6.73 -0.22
CA PHE A 56 9.34 7.35 0.10
C PHE A 56 9.52 7.63 1.60
N ASN A 57 8.43 7.56 2.37
CA ASN A 57 8.46 7.58 3.82
C ASN A 57 7.74 6.36 4.40
N CYS A 58 8.21 5.88 5.55
CA CYS A 58 7.50 4.85 6.31
C CYS A 58 7.00 5.43 7.63
N ALA A 59 5.72 5.79 7.66
CA ALA A 59 5.04 6.35 8.84
C ALA A 59 5.02 5.41 10.07
N LEU A 60 5.47 4.16 9.91
CA LEU A 60 5.50 3.14 10.95
C LEU A 60 6.91 2.56 11.17
N LEU A 61 7.99 3.15 10.63
CA LEU A 61 9.31 2.52 10.58
C LEU A 61 9.81 2.09 11.97
N ASP A 62 9.80 3.01 12.93
CA ASP A 62 10.24 2.74 14.30
C ASP A 62 9.39 1.67 14.98
N ILE A 63 8.08 1.67 14.71
CA ILE A 63 7.15 0.66 15.22
C ILE A 63 7.43 -0.68 14.57
N ALA A 64 7.72 -0.72 13.27
CA ALA A 64 8.00 -1.92 12.50
C ALA A 64 9.32 -2.60 12.92
N HIS A 65 10.33 -1.83 13.36
CA HIS A 65 11.55 -2.37 13.96
C HIS A 65 11.28 -3.21 15.21
N ARG A 66 10.34 -2.79 16.05
CA ARG A 66 9.96 -3.53 17.26
C ARG A 66 8.86 -4.57 17.01
N PHE A 67 7.95 -4.28 16.09
CA PHE A 67 6.74 -5.06 15.82
C PHE A 67 6.55 -5.22 14.32
N ARG A 68 7.21 -6.24 13.73
CA ARG A 68 7.12 -6.53 12.28
C ARG A 68 5.69 -6.72 11.76
N GLN A 69 4.77 -7.08 12.65
CA GLN A 69 3.34 -7.19 12.38
C GLN A 69 2.71 -5.87 11.87
N ALA A 70 3.23 -4.72 12.30
CA ALA A 70 2.77 -3.41 11.82
C ALA A 70 3.01 -3.30 10.30
N CYS A 71 4.23 -3.59 9.85
CA CYS A 71 4.57 -3.54 8.44
C CYS A 71 3.85 -4.61 7.61
N SER A 72 3.76 -5.85 8.10
CA SER A 72 3.01 -6.89 7.35
C SER A 72 1.54 -6.52 7.17
N SER A 73 0.93 -5.86 8.17
CA SER A 73 -0.47 -5.41 8.06
C SER A 73 -0.69 -4.31 7.02
N GLU A 74 0.34 -3.52 6.68
CA GLU A 74 0.28 -2.54 5.59
C GLU A 74 0.28 -3.22 4.21
N LEU A 75 1.14 -4.22 4.02
CA LEU A 75 1.15 -4.99 2.76
C LEU A 75 -0.19 -5.71 2.54
N GLU A 76 -0.76 -6.30 3.60
CA GLU A 76 -2.06 -6.96 3.52
C GLU A 76 -3.21 -5.98 3.29
N LEU A 77 -3.13 -4.75 3.80
CA LEU A 77 -4.08 -3.70 3.45
C LEU A 77 -4.09 -3.44 1.93
N VAL A 78 -2.91 -3.21 1.34
CA VAL A 78 -2.78 -2.92 -0.11
C VAL A 78 -3.36 -4.07 -0.93
N ARG A 79 -3.02 -5.31 -0.58
CA ARG A 79 -3.59 -6.53 -1.20
C ARG A 79 -5.10 -6.62 -1.07
N THR A 80 -5.63 -6.29 0.12
CA THR A 80 -7.06 -6.37 0.39
C THR A 80 -7.87 -5.32 -0.36
N LEU A 81 -7.26 -4.16 -0.64
CA LEU A 81 -7.91 -3.06 -1.36
C LEU A 81 -7.83 -3.22 -2.88
N LEU A 82 -6.92 -4.07 -3.39
CA LEU A 82 -6.75 -4.37 -4.81
C LEU A 82 -6.89 -5.88 -5.09
N PRO A 83 -8.06 -6.50 -4.83
CA PRO A 83 -8.24 -7.94 -5.06
C PRO A 83 -8.12 -8.36 -6.54
N GLU A 84 -8.28 -7.41 -7.46
CA GLU A 84 -8.16 -7.61 -8.91
C GLU A 84 -6.71 -7.58 -9.41
N ALA A 85 -5.73 -7.37 -8.53
CA ALA A 85 -4.32 -7.29 -8.88
C ALA A 85 -3.44 -8.21 -8.03
N GLU A 86 -2.30 -8.60 -8.58
CA GLU A 86 -1.19 -9.16 -7.82
C GLU A 86 -0.33 -8.03 -7.26
N VAL A 87 -0.12 -8.03 -5.94
CA VAL A 87 0.70 -7.03 -5.24
C VAL A 87 1.95 -7.69 -4.66
N GLN A 88 3.11 -7.27 -5.17
CA GLN A 88 4.43 -7.73 -4.73
C GLN A 88 5.25 -6.56 -4.17
N ARG A 89 5.80 -6.73 -2.96
CA ARG A 89 6.82 -5.80 -2.44
C ARG A 89 8.16 -6.08 -3.10
N VAL A 90 8.69 -5.10 -3.81
CA VAL A 90 9.96 -5.19 -4.56
C VAL A 90 11.12 -4.45 -3.88
N HIS A 91 10.81 -3.39 -3.10
CA HIS A 91 11.76 -2.74 -2.20
C HIS A 91 11.16 -2.63 -0.80
N TYR A 92 12.01 -2.70 0.23
CA TYR A 92 11.61 -2.78 1.62
C TYR A 92 12.59 -2.08 2.56
N MET A 93 12.19 -0.95 3.15
CA MET A 93 13.04 -0.19 4.08
C MET A 93 13.57 -1.00 5.27
N MET A 94 12.80 -1.98 5.77
CA MET A 94 13.29 -2.85 6.86
C MET A 94 14.45 -3.77 6.45
N ASN A 95 14.69 -3.94 5.14
CA ASN A 95 15.85 -4.64 4.59
C ASN A 95 17.01 -3.67 4.26
N GLY A 96 16.86 -2.38 4.53
CA GLY A 96 17.87 -1.35 4.25
C GLY A 96 17.68 -0.61 2.92
N ASP A 97 16.60 -0.86 2.18
CA ASP A 97 16.30 -0.11 0.96
C ASP A 97 15.89 1.34 1.28
N ALA A 98 16.10 2.25 0.32
CA ALA A 98 15.75 3.67 0.48
C ALA A 98 14.24 3.94 0.55
N SER A 99 13.41 3.02 0.05
CA SER A 99 11.95 3.15 0.05
C SER A 99 11.24 1.79 0.12
N CYS A 100 9.97 1.80 0.52
CA CYS A 100 9.11 0.64 0.29
C CYS A 100 8.45 0.81 -1.08
N THR A 101 8.50 -0.23 -1.91
CA THR A 101 7.91 -0.18 -3.25
C THR A 101 7.07 -1.42 -3.50
N TYR A 102 5.86 -1.21 -4.02
CA TYR A 102 4.95 -2.27 -4.45
C TYR A 102 4.79 -2.27 -5.96
N ARG A 103 5.08 -3.41 -6.58
CA ARG A 103 4.67 -3.69 -7.95
C ARG A 103 3.27 -4.29 -7.95
N ILE A 104 2.41 -3.76 -8.79
CA ILE A 104 1.02 -4.13 -8.93
C ILE A 104 0.79 -4.58 -10.37
N THR A 105 0.38 -5.82 -10.56
CA THR A 105 0.07 -6.38 -11.88
C THR A 105 -1.42 -6.70 -11.94
N LEU A 106 -2.15 -6.03 -12.84
CA LEU A 106 -3.58 -6.22 -13.01
C LEU A 106 -3.87 -7.59 -13.65
N ARG A 107 -4.95 -8.25 -13.21
CA ARG A 107 -5.38 -9.56 -13.73
C ARG A 107 -6.40 -9.46 -14.85
#